data_AF-A0AAD8T9U0-F1
#
_entry.id   AF-A0AAD8T9U0-F1
#
_cell.length_a   1.000
_cell.length_b   1.000
_cell.length_c   1.000
_cell.angle_alpha   90.00
_cell.angle_beta   90.00
_cell.angle_gamma   90.00
#
_symmetry.space_group_name_H-M   'P 1'
#
loop_
_entity.id
_entity.type
_entity.pdbx_description
1 polymer ?
#
loop_
_entity_poly.entity_id
_entity_poly.type
_entity_poly.pdbx_seq_one_letter_code
_entity_poly.pdbx_strand_id
1 'polypeptide(L)'
;MRTVMQAIGAFPALVDFVMEIMSRLVSKQIWKYPKLWVGFLKCAILTKPQSYGVLLQLPAPQLENALNKNPVLKAPLVEHASQPNVRSTLPRSSLVVLGLAEDQQQPAPEAQSSQAQSSQAQSSQNQAAETSSSAADTTTEVTQESSAAS
;
A
#
# COMPACT_ATOMS: atom_id res chain seq x y z
N MET A 1 6.12 22.80 -9.04
CA MET A 1 6.49 22.51 -10.45
C MET A 1 5.88 23.52 -11.43
N ARG A 2 5.84 24.84 -11.12
CA ARG A 2 5.17 25.83 -12.00
C ARG A 2 5.91 25.99 -13.34
N THR A 3 7.25 26.08 -13.27
CA THR A 3 8.15 26.17 -14.43
C THR A 3 8.00 25.01 -15.40
N VAL A 4 7.82 23.78 -14.89
CA VAL A 4 7.64 22.57 -15.72
C VAL A 4 6.33 22.66 -16.52
N MET A 5 5.22 23.05 -15.88
CA MET A 5 3.94 23.24 -16.55
C MET A 5 4.00 24.36 -17.62
N GLN A 6 4.76 25.43 -17.36
CA GLN A 6 4.99 26.50 -18.34
C GLN A 6 5.89 26.04 -19.51
N ALA A 7 6.94 25.26 -19.22
CA ALA A 7 7.84 24.70 -20.23
C ALA A 7 7.11 23.73 -21.17
N ILE A 8 6.22 22.88 -20.66
CA ILE A 8 5.34 22.02 -21.47
C ILE A 8 4.46 22.87 -22.40
N GLY A 9 3.85 23.93 -21.89
CA GLY A 9 2.97 24.81 -22.67
C GLY A 9 3.69 25.61 -23.77
N ALA A 10 4.98 25.89 -23.60
CA ALA A 10 5.81 26.55 -24.60
C ALA A 10 6.51 25.55 -25.57
N PHE A 11 6.84 24.35 -25.09
CA PHE A 11 7.63 23.35 -25.81
C PHE A 11 7.02 21.94 -25.65
N PRO A 12 5.96 21.60 -26.40
CA PRO A 12 5.29 20.30 -26.28
C PRO A 12 6.19 19.09 -26.53
N ALA A 13 7.25 19.24 -27.34
CA ALA A 13 8.26 18.20 -27.58
C ALA A 13 9.06 17.78 -26.33
N LEU A 14 8.96 18.52 -25.21
CA LEU A 14 9.61 18.18 -23.94
C LEU A 14 8.76 17.23 -23.07
N VAL A 15 7.51 16.93 -23.45
CA VAL A 15 6.57 16.17 -22.61
C VAL A 15 7.11 14.79 -22.22
N ASP A 16 7.70 14.03 -23.14
CA ASP A 16 8.17 12.67 -22.86
C ASP A 16 9.35 12.66 -21.87
N PHE A 17 10.29 13.60 -22.01
CA PHE A 17 11.37 13.83 -21.04
C PHE A 17 10.82 14.21 -19.65
N VAL A 18 9.76 15.03 -19.59
CA VAL A 18 9.08 15.34 -18.33
C VAL A 18 8.37 14.10 -17.76
N MET A 19 7.78 13.23 -18.59
CA MET A 19 7.16 11.98 -18.10
C MET A 19 8.22 11.04 -17.50
N GLU A 20 9.41 10.96 -18.08
CA GLU A 20 10.53 10.21 -17.52
C GLU A 20 10.96 10.76 -16.14
N ILE A 21 11.06 12.10 -16.01
CA ILE A 21 11.29 12.75 -14.71
C ILE A 21 10.15 12.43 -13.72
N MET A 22 8.89 12.45 -14.16
CA MET A 22 7.76 12.14 -13.28
C MET A 22 7.74 10.66 -12.83
N SER A 23 8.11 9.71 -13.69
CA SER A 23 8.33 8.30 -13.30
C SER A 23 9.44 8.16 -12.25
N ARG A 24 10.59 8.84 -12.45
CA ARG A 24 11.68 8.90 -11.47
C ARG A 24 11.21 9.50 -10.12
N LEU A 25 10.26 10.44 -10.12
CA LEU A 25 9.65 10.99 -8.89
C LEU A 25 8.69 10.02 -8.19
N VAL A 26 7.96 9.17 -8.93
CA VAL A 26 7.16 8.07 -8.34
C VAL A 26 8.07 7.12 -7.57
N SER A 27 9.21 6.73 -8.17
CA SER A 27 10.23 5.90 -7.52
C SER A 27 10.85 6.53 -6.26
N LYS A 28 10.83 7.88 -6.16
CA LYS A 28 11.28 8.64 -4.98
C LYS A 28 10.15 9.01 -4.01
N GLN A 29 8.99 8.36 -4.11
CA GLN A 29 7.86 8.48 -3.19
C GLN A 29 7.34 9.93 -3.01
N ILE A 30 7.22 10.65 -4.14
CA ILE A 30 6.84 12.08 -4.21
C ILE A 30 5.59 12.47 -3.39
N TRP A 31 4.67 11.54 -3.15
CA TRP A 31 3.49 11.69 -2.29
C TRP A 31 3.81 12.01 -0.82
N LYS A 32 5.00 11.64 -0.32
CA LYS A 32 5.47 12.02 1.04
C LYS A 32 5.65 13.54 1.22
N TYR A 33 5.75 14.29 0.12
CA TYR A 33 6.01 15.73 0.14
C TYR A 33 4.75 16.49 -0.36
N PRO A 34 3.78 16.85 0.50
CA PRO A 34 2.45 17.29 0.07
C PRO A 34 2.46 18.52 -0.87
N LYS A 35 3.38 19.48 -0.64
CA LYS A 35 3.57 20.65 -1.53
C LYS A 35 4.03 20.26 -2.94
N LEU A 36 4.83 19.19 -3.07
CA LEU A 36 5.29 18.66 -4.36
C LEU A 36 4.24 17.74 -4.99
N TRP A 37 3.53 16.94 -4.19
CA TRP A 37 2.45 16.05 -4.63
C TRP A 37 1.32 16.79 -5.35
N VAL A 38 0.88 17.94 -4.83
CA VAL A 38 -0.10 18.81 -5.52
C VAL A 38 0.45 19.34 -6.85
N GLY A 39 1.77 19.60 -6.94
CA GLY A 39 2.43 19.98 -8.20
C GLY A 39 2.51 18.83 -9.20
N PHE A 40 2.82 17.62 -8.74
CA PHE A 40 2.88 16.39 -9.53
C PHE A 40 1.51 16.07 -10.14
N LEU A 41 0.45 16.07 -9.33
CA LEU A 41 -0.92 15.80 -9.81
C LEU A 41 -1.39 16.84 -10.82
N LYS A 42 -1.11 18.14 -10.60
CA LYS A 42 -1.40 19.19 -11.58
C LYS A 42 -0.63 19.03 -12.89
N CYS A 43 0.63 18.58 -12.83
CA CYS A 43 1.41 18.27 -14.02
C CYS A 43 0.83 17.09 -14.79
N ALA A 44 0.49 15.98 -14.10
CA ALA A 44 -0.14 14.82 -14.72
C ALA A 44 -1.50 15.13 -15.38
N ILE A 45 -2.30 16.02 -14.77
CA ILE A 45 -3.60 16.46 -15.32
C ILE A 45 -3.41 17.33 -16.58
N LEU A 46 -2.32 18.10 -16.66
CA LEU A 46 -1.97 18.91 -17.83
C LEU A 46 -1.43 18.05 -18.98
N THR A 47 -0.72 16.96 -18.69
CA THR A 47 -0.08 16.08 -19.68
C THR A 47 -0.84 14.77 -19.88
N LYS A 48 -2.17 14.83 -19.96
CA LYS A 48 -2.98 13.70 -20.46
C LYS A 48 -2.87 13.65 -22.00
N PRO A 49 -2.76 12.47 -22.63
CA PRO A 49 -2.77 11.13 -22.03
C PRO A 49 -1.39 10.61 -21.55
N GLN A 50 -0.28 11.29 -21.86
CA GLN A 50 1.08 10.79 -21.63
C GLN A 50 1.37 10.44 -20.16
N SER A 51 0.73 11.14 -19.22
CA SER A 51 0.86 10.91 -17.78
C SER A 51 0.23 9.62 -17.27
N TYR A 52 -0.63 8.94 -18.04
CA TYR A 52 -1.33 7.75 -17.56
C TYR A 52 -0.36 6.62 -17.19
N GLY A 53 0.65 6.37 -18.02
CA GLY A 53 1.70 5.39 -17.72
C GLY A 53 2.48 5.70 -16.43
N VAL A 54 2.58 6.98 -16.05
CA VAL A 54 3.21 7.42 -14.79
C VAL A 54 2.25 7.30 -13.60
N LEU A 55 0.97 7.60 -13.79
CA LEU A 55 -0.06 7.44 -12.75
C LEU A 55 -0.26 5.96 -12.40
N LEU A 56 -0.18 5.04 -13.37
CA LEU A 56 -0.32 3.60 -13.14
C LEU A 56 0.91 2.96 -12.47
N GLN A 57 2.04 3.67 -12.36
CA GLN A 57 3.20 3.28 -11.54
C GLN A 57 3.02 3.63 -10.05
N LEU A 58 2.00 4.41 -9.68
CA LEU A 58 1.70 4.69 -8.27
C LEU A 58 1.21 3.41 -7.57
N PRO A 59 1.66 3.10 -6.33
CA PRO A 59 1.08 2.00 -5.57
C PRO A 59 -0.41 2.28 -5.30
N ALA A 60 -1.22 1.22 -5.22
CA ALA A 60 -2.68 1.29 -5.10
C ALA A 60 -3.24 2.38 -4.16
N PRO A 61 -2.82 2.52 -2.88
CA PRO A 61 -3.35 3.57 -2.00
C PRO A 61 -2.96 5.01 -2.41
N GLN A 62 -1.86 5.20 -3.15
CA GLN A 62 -1.50 6.50 -3.72
C GLN A 62 -2.24 6.79 -5.03
N LEU A 63 -2.49 5.77 -5.85
CA LEU A 63 -3.35 5.87 -7.03
C LEU A 63 -4.78 6.26 -6.61
N GLU A 64 -5.33 5.60 -5.58
CA GLU A 64 -6.65 5.93 -5.04
C GLU A 64 -6.69 7.37 -4.50
N ASN A 65 -5.68 7.79 -3.73
CA ASN A 65 -5.57 9.17 -3.24
C ASN A 65 -5.51 10.20 -4.38
N ALA A 66 -4.80 9.90 -5.47
CA ALA A 66 -4.71 10.75 -6.65
C ALA A 66 -6.06 10.91 -7.35
N LEU A 67 -6.82 9.81 -7.48
CA LEU A 67 -8.16 9.79 -8.09
C LEU A 67 -9.20 10.48 -7.20
N ASN A 68 -9.23 10.19 -5.90
CA ASN A 68 -10.16 10.81 -4.94
C ASN A 68 -9.94 12.33 -4.83
N LYS A 69 -8.71 12.81 -5.01
CA LYS A 69 -8.41 14.26 -5.08
C LYS A 69 -8.71 14.89 -6.44
N ASN A 70 -8.83 14.11 -7.52
CA ASN A 70 -8.97 14.60 -8.88
C ASN A 70 -9.88 13.66 -9.69
N PRO A 71 -11.21 13.62 -9.45
CA PRO A 71 -12.12 12.67 -10.09
C PRO A 71 -12.11 12.75 -11.63
N VAL A 72 -11.72 13.90 -12.19
CA VAL A 72 -11.45 14.14 -13.63
C VAL A 72 -10.29 13.30 -14.22
N LEU A 73 -9.57 12.53 -13.40
CA LEU A 73 -8.65 11.49 -13.86
C LEU A 73 -9.31 10.11 -13.96
N LYS A 74 -10.35 9.80 -13.19
CA LYS A 74 -10.82 8.40 -13.02
C LYS A 74 -11.33 7.80 -14.32
N ALA A 75 -12.33 8.41 -14.96
CA ALA A 75 -12.89 7.89 -16.22
C ALA A 75 -11.84 7.63 -17.32
N PRO A 76 -10.99 8.60 -17.74
CA PRO A 76 -10.03 8.35 -18.81
C PRO A 76 -8.85 7.47 -18.40
N LEU A 77 -8.49 7.39 -17.11
CA LEU A 77 -7.46 6.46 -16.63
C LEU A 77 -7.98 5.02 -16.60
N VAL A 78 -9.27 4.82 -16.29
CA VAL A 78 -9.97 3.52 -16.40
C VAL A 78 -10.09 3.09 -17.87
N GLU A 79 -10.44 4.02 -18.76
CA GLU A 79 -10.48 3.79 -20.21
C GLU A 79 -9.11 3.33 -20.73
N HIS A 80 -8.02 4.03 -20.38
CA HIS A 80 -6.67 3.63 -20.76
C HIS A 80 -6.25 2.28 -20.13
N ALA A 81 -6.55 2.05 -18.86
CA ALA A 81 -6.18 0.82 -18.16
C ALA A 81 -7.05 -0.40 -18.52
N SER A 82 -8.17 -0.21 -19.22
CA SER A 82 -8.97 -1.31 -19.76
C SER A 82 -8.39 -1.92 -21.05
N GLN A 83 -7.54 -1.18 -21.76
CA GLN A 83 -6.88 -1.62 -22.99
C GLN A 83 -6.07 -2.91 -22.73
N PRO A 84 -6.18 -3.98 -23.55
CA PRO A 84 -5.62 -5.29 -23.21
C PRO A 84 -4.12 -5.29 -22.92
N ASN A 85 -3.34 -4.52 -23.69
CA ASN A 85 -1.89 -4.33 -23.56
C ASN A 85 -1.50 -3.57 -22.27
N VAL A 86 -2.38 -2.73 -21.73
CA VAL A 86 -2.16 -2.04 -20.45
C VAL A 86 -2.60 -2.96 -19.32
N ARG A 87 -3.85 -3.45 -19.39
CA ARG A 87 -4.48 -4.31 -18.38
C ARG A 87 -3.64 -5.53 -18.02
N SER A 88 -2.99 -6.17 -18.99
CA SER A 88 -2.13 -7.35 -18.77
C SER A 88 -0.84 -7.05 -17.99
N THR A 89 -0.42 -5.78 -17.90
CA THR A 89 0.80 -5.37 -17.17
C THR A 89 0.50 -4.85 -15.76
N LEU A 90 -0.77 -4.61 -15.42
CA LEU A 90 -1.17 -3.94 -14.17
C LEU A 90 -1.31 -4.93 -13.00
N PRO A 91 -0.74 -4.64 -11.82
CA PRO A 91 -1.03 -5.37 -10.59
C PRO A 91 -2.53 -5.38 -10.27
N ARG A 92 -3.07 -6.50 -9.77
CA ARG A 92 -4.51 -6.62 -9.48
C ARG A 92 -5.02 -5.55 -8.51
N SER A 93 -4.22 -5.13 -7.53
CA SER A 93 -4.56 -4.04 -6.62
C SER A 93 -4.81 -2.70 -7.33
N SER A 94 -4.05 -2.39 -8.38
CA SER A 94 -4.32 -1.22 -9.24
C SER A 94 -5.61 -1.39 -10.04
N LEU A 95 -5.90 -2.59 -10.53
CA LEU A 95 -7.18 -2.89 -11.21
C LEU A 95 -8.39 -2.75 -10.28
N VAL A 96 -8.28 -3.15 -9.01
CA VAL A 96 -9.35 -2.98 -8.00
C VAL A 96 -9.62 -1.50 -7.72
N VAL A 97 -8.59 -0.68 -7.48
CA VAL A 97 -8.72 0.79 -7.29
C VAL A 97 -9.38 1.49 -8.48
N LEU A 98 -9.14 0.97 -9.69
CA LEU A 98 -9.75 1.45 -10.94
C LEU A 98 -11.18 0.93 -11.15
N GLY A 99 -11.67 -0.04 -10.38
CA GLY A 99 -12.96 -0.71 -10.62
C GLY A 99 -12.95 -1.66 -11.83
N LEU A 100 -11.75 -2.07 -12.27
CA LEU A 100 -11.50 -2.96 -13.41
C LEU A 100 -11.38 -4.44 -13.00
N ALA A 101 -11.39 -4.72 -11.69
CA ALA A 101 -11.44 -6.03 -11.10
C ALA A 101 -12.19 -5.96 -9.76
N GLU A 102 -13.01 -6.96 -9.46
CA GLU A 102 -13.63 -7.09 -8.14
C GLU A 102 -12.60 -7.49 -7.07
N ASP A 103 -12.81 -6.99 -5.86
CA ASP A 103 -12.05 -7.41 -4.69
C ASP A 103 -12.58 -8.78 -4.23
N GLN A 104 -11.93 -9.86 -4.66
CA GLN A 104 -12.07 -11.16 -4.00
C GLN A 104 -11.30 -11.13 -2.69
N GLN A 105 -11.87 -10.44 -1.70
CA GLN A 105 -11.58 -10.69 -0.30
C GLN A 105 -11.81 -12.19 -0.05
N GLN A 106 -10.73 -12.92 0.17
CA GLN A 106 -10.76 -14.37 0.24
C GLN A 106 -11.68 -14.82 1.38
N PRO A 107 -12.71 -15.67 1.13
CA PRO A 107 -13.48 -16.26 2.20
C PRO A 107 -12.55 -16.97 3.17
N ALA A 108 -12.66 -16.65 4.47
CA ALA A 108 -11.99 -17.45 5.49
C ALA A 108 -12.53 -18.89 5.40
N PRO A 109 -11.67 -19.92 5.52
CA PRO A 109 -12.12 -21.30 5.39
C PRO A 109 -13.19 -21.60 6.45
N GLU A 110 -14.37 -22.04 6.00
CA GLU A 110 -15.52 -22.26 6.85
C GLU A 110 -15.27 -23.42 7.82
N ALA A 111 -15.06 -23.08 9.09
CA ALA A 111 -14.93 -24.05 10.18
C ALA A 111 -16.31 -24.65 10.54
N GLN A 112 -16.84 -25.52 9.68
CA GLN A 112 -18.05 -26.28 9.94
C GLN A 112 -17.77 -27.54 10.76
N SER A 113 -18.75 -27.91 11.61
CA SER A 113 -18.77 -29.10 12.48
C SER A 113 -17.88 -28.99 13.74
N SER A 114 -18.34 -29.33 14.95
CA SER A 114 -19.58 -30.03 15.34
C SER A 114 -20.22 -29.42 16.58
N GLN A 115 -21.56 -29.32 16.60
CA GLN A 115 -22.30 -29.22 17.85
C GLN A 115 -22.39 -30.61 18.50
N ALA A 116 -22.13 -30.71 19.80
CA ALA A 116 -22.46 -31.86 20.62
C ALA A 116 -23.18 -31.35 21.88
N GLN A 117 -24.41 -31.81 22.11
CA GLN A 117 -25.19 -31.41 23.30
C GLN A 117 -24.76 -32.19 24.55
N SER A 118 -25.00 -31.56 25.70
CA SER A 118 -24.65 -32.06 27.03
C SER A 118 -25.51 -33.23 27.50
N SER A 119 -24.92 -34.14 28.28
CA SER A 119 -25.66 -34.98 29.25
C SER A 119 -24.75 -35.57 30.34
N GLN A 120 -24.86 -34.96 31.53
CA GLN A 120 -24.66 -35.58 32.86
C GLN A 120 -23.28 -36.18 33.22
N ALA A 121 -23.13 -36.55 34.49
CA ALA A 121 -21.85 -36.81 35.15
C ALA A 121 -21.94 -37.95 36.16
N GLN A 122 -20.80 -38.55 36.51
CA GLN A 122 -20.63 -39.22 37.80
C GLN A 122 -19.16 -39.16 38.29
N SER A 123 -18.98 -39.27 39.60
CA SER A 123 -17.70 -39.09 40.29
C SER A 123 -16.97 -40.40 40.55
N SER A 124 -15.63 -40.39 40.50
CA SER A 124 -14.75 -41.35 41.19
C SER A 124 -13.35 -40.78 41.42
N GLN A 125 -13.26 -39.98 42.49
CA GLN A 125 -12.15 -39.93 43.46
C GLN A 125 -10.91 -40.81 43.22
N ASN A 126 -9.71 -40.18 43.21
CA ASN A 126 -8.56 -40.66 43.99
C ASN A 126 -7.54 -39.54 44.24
N GLN A 127 -6.60 -39.76 45.19
CA GLN A 127 -5.89 -38.68 45.89
C GLN A 127 -4.42 -39.03 46.25
N ALA A 128 -3.49 -38.20 45.77
CA ALA A 128 -2.10 -37.96 46.24
C ALA A 128 -1.61 -36.68 45.51
N ALA A 129 -0.96 -35.67 46.10
CA ALA A 129 0.26 -35.64 46.92
C ALA A 129 1.50 -36.00 46.07
N GLU A 130 2.61 -35.25 45.99
CA GLU A 130 3.16 -34.14 46.82
C GLU A 130 3.85 -33.07 45.93
N THR A 131 3.74 -31.75 46.20
CA THR A 131 4.57 -30.89 47.09
C THR A 131 5.99 -30.56 46.60
N SER A 132 6.17 -29.36 46.02
CA SER A 132 7.34 -28.44 46.10
C SER A 132 7.15 -27.32 45.06
N SER A 133 7.10 -26.00 45.31
CA SER A 133 7.92 -25.11 46.14
C SER A 133 9.39 -24.96 45.69
N SER A 134 9.70 -23.92 44.92
CA SER A 134 10.38 -22.74 45.46
C SER A 134 10.27 -21.54 44.51
N ALA A 135 10.28 -20.34 45.07
CA ALA A 135 10.67 -19.14 44.34
C ALA A 135 12.20 -18.95 44.44
N ALA A 136 12.77 -18.20 43.49
CA ALA A 136 14.09 -17.59 43.61
C ALA A 136 14.17 -16.35 42.71
N ASP A 137 14.06 -15.17 43.31
CA ASP A 137 14.56 -13.92 42.72
C ASP A 137 16.08 -13.87 42.90
N THR A 138 16.84 -13.30 41.94
CA THR A 138 18.09 -12.58 42.23
C THR A 138 18.54 -11.75 41.01
N THR A 139 18.87 -10.49 41.28
CA THR A 139 19.48 -9.50 40.35
C THR A 139 20.97 -9.74 40.10
N THR A 140 21.49 -9.43 38.89
CA THR A 140 22.84 -8.84 38.58
C THR A 140 23.10 -8.87 37.06
N GLU A 141 24.05 -8.14 36.45
CA GLU A 141 24.50 -6.75 36.61
C GLU A 141 25.35 -6.34 35.37
N VAL A 142 25.44 -5.03 35.09
CA VAL A 142 26.40 -4.27 34.23
C VAL A 142 27.33 -5.01 33.24
N THR A 143 27.35 -4.51 32.00
CA THR A 143 28.62 -4.18 31.32
C THR A 143 28.48 -2.85 30.57
N GLN A 144 29.46 -1.98 30.73
CA GLN A 144 29.58 -0.62 30.17
C GLN A 144 30.91 -0.51 29.40
N GLU A 145 31.18 0.62 28.70
CA GLU A 145 32.41 0.93 27.96
C GLU A 145 32.66 0.13 26.66
N SER A 146 33.47 0.56 25.68
CA SER A 146 34.19 1.83 25.37
C SER A 146 34.37 1.90 23.83
N SER A 147 34.69 2.99 23.10
CA SER A 147 35.00 4.43 23.33
C SER A 147 34.30 5.23 22.18
N ALA A 148 34.20 6.56 22.05
CA ALA A 148 34.95 7.76 22.46
C ALA A 148 36.23 8.10 21.64
N ALA A 149 36.35 9.38 21.21
CA ALA A 149 37.39 10.01 20.36
C ALA A 149 37.46 9.55 18.87
N SER A 150 37.75 10.40 17.87
CA SER A 150 38.07 11.85 17.83
C SER A 150 37.30 12.56 16.71
#